data_AF-A0A6P7HD26-F1
#
_entry.id   AF-A0A6P7HD26-F1
#
_cell.length_a   1.000
_cell.length_b   1.000
_cell.length_c   1.000
_cell.angle_alpha   90.00
_cell.angle_beta   90.00
_cell.angle_gamma   90.00
#
_symmetry.space_group_name_H-M   'P 1'
#
loop_
_entity.id
_entity.type
_entity.pdbx_description
1 polymer ?
#
loop_
_entity_poly.entity_id
_entity_poly.type
_entity_poly.pdbx_seq_one_letter_code
_entity_poly.pdbx_strand_id
1 'polypeptide(L)'
;MEEIYINVKPVHPEPSTNHTGLRQCFVATIVCLGLLSVFLLVGLITLVFLYHHSAREAAAEFSAIKNNLTEERDRLNANLTAKIEELDRLQTLCKQNHHSAHEAAAEFSAIKNNLTERLQDSDDKLSSMTEERDRLNANLTAKIEEALARLQTLYKQKRTCPSGWTWFGCTCYLVSSKSGSWDEGREDCRVQGADLVVLAESA
;
A
#
# COMPACT_ATOMS: atom_id res chain seq x y z
N MET A 1 58.94 -98.13 -75.35
CA MET A 1 57.50 -98.35 -75.58
C MET A 1 56.97 -97.02 -76.10
N GLU A 2 57.16 -96.74 -77.40
CA GLU A 2 56.30 -97.19 -78.54
C GLU A 2 54.84 -96.77 -78.30
N GLU A 3 54.39 -95.66 -78.91
CA GLU A 3 53.85 -95.56 -80.29
C GLU A 3 52.51 -96.28 -80.47
N ILE A 4 51.40 -95.53 -80.62
CA ILE A 4 50.21 -95.84 -81.46
C ILE A 4 49.49 -94.48 -81.69
N TYR A 5 49.65 -93.76 -82.80
CA TYR A 5 48.99 -93.86 -84.11
C TYR A 5 47.44 -93.88 -84.07
N ILE A 6 46.79 -92.87 -84.68
CA ILE A 6 45.73 -93.02 -85.69
C ILE A 6 45.50 -91.63 -86.31
N ASN A 7 45.69 -91.59 -87.62
CA ASN A 7 45.29 -90.52 -88.51
C ASN A 7 44.23 -91.07 -89.48
N VAL A 8 43.57 -90.17 -90.22
CA VAL A 8 42.69 -90.34 -91.41
C VAL A 8 41.20 -90.05 -91.10
N LYS A 9 40.63 -88.84 -91.37
CA LYS A 9 40.43 -88.02 -92.63
C LYS A 9 39.07 -88.36 -93.30
N PRO A 10 38.42 -87.51 -94.14
CA PRO A 10 38.37 -86.04 -94.31
C PRO A 10 36.92 -85.46 -94.32
N VAL A 11 36.76 -84.15 -94.14
CA VAL A 11 35.63 -83.38 -94.71
C VAL A 11 36.14 -82.04 -95.23
N HIS A 12 35.90 -81.78 -96.51
CA HIS A 12 35.83 -80.47 -97.16
C HIS A 12 34.48 -80.46 -97.90
N PRO A 13 33.84 -79.31 -98.24
CA PRO A 13 34.37 -77.94 -98.30
C PRO A 13 33.40 -76.83 -97.78
N GLU A 14 33.87 -75.58 -97.62
CA GLU A 14 33.05 -74.36 -97.81
C GLU A 14 33.93 -73.12 -98.07
N PRO A 15 33.45 -72.11 -98.82
CA PRO A 15 34.23 -70.94 -99.27
C PRO A 15 33.94 -69.66 -98.44
N SER A 16 34.91 -68.75 -98.27
CA SER A 16 34.67 -67.29 -98.00
C SER A 16 35.99 -66.50 -97.85
N THR A 17 36.35 -65.70 -98.87
CA THR A 17 36.30 -64.21 -98.94
C THR A 17 37.30 -63.41 -98.08
N ASN A 18 38.30 -62.85 -98.77
CA ASN A 18 38.71 -61.43 -98.82
C ASN A 18 39.26 -60.67 -97.58
N HIS A 19 40.56 -60.33 -97.71
CA HIS A 19 41.18 -58.98 -97.67
C HIS A 19 41.07 -58.08 -96.42
N THR A 20 42.22 -57.58 -95.94
CA THR A 20 42.60 -56.19 -95.57
C THR A 20 41.66 -55.27 -94.73
N GLY A 21 40.34 -55.47 -94.69
CA GLY A 21 39.36 -54.67 -93.95
C GLY A 21 39.29 -54.94 -92.44
N LEU A 22 39.76 -56.09 -91.95
CA LEU A 22 39.63 -56.47 -90.53
C LEU A 22 40.53 -55.63 -89.59
N ARG A 23 41.72 -55.22 -90.05
CA ARG A 23 42.62 -54.32 -89.29
C ARG A 23 42.10 -52.89 -89.20
N GLN A 24 41.47 -52.40 -90.26
CA GLN A 24 40.96 -51.02 -90.35
C GLN A 24 39.68 -50.85 -89.51
N CYS A 25 38.83 -51.88 -89.46
CA CYS A 25 37.70 -51.94 -88.53
C CYS A 25 38.14 -51.92 -87.06
N PHE A 26 39.19 -52.66 -86.69
CA PHE A 26 39.67 -52.73 -85.31
C PHE A 26 40.22 -51.38 -84.80
N VAL A 27 40.96 -50.65 -85.64
CA VAL A 27 41.45 -49.30 -85.34
C VAL A 27 40.29 -48.32 -85.17
N ALA A 28 39.28 -48.37 -86.05
CA ALA A 28 38.09 -47.53 -85.92
C ALA A 28 37.33 -47.82 -84.62
N THR A 29 37.19 -49.09 -84.22
CA THR A 29 36.56 -49.47 -82.95
C THR A 29 37.33 -48.92 -81.74
N ILE A 30 38.66 -49.02 -81.73
CA ILE A 30 39.49 -48.50 -80.64
C ILE A 30 39.38 -46.97 -80.55
N VAL A 31 39.41 -46.27 -81.68
CA VAL A 31 39.23 -44.82 -81.72
C VAL A 31 37.84 -44.42 -81.22
N CYS A 32 36.79 -45.11 -81.65
CA CYS A 32 35.43 -44.87 -81.18
C CYS A 32 35.27 -45.12 -79.67
N LEU A 33 35.82 -46.22 -79.14
CA LEU A 33 35.79 -46.51 -77.70
C LEU A 33 36.61 -45.50 -76.89
N GLY A 34 37.77 -45.08 -77.41
CA GLY A 34 38.57 -44.02 -76.83
C GLY A 34 37.80 -42.71 -76.76
N LEU A 35 37.16 -42.29 -77.85
CA LEU A 35 36.34 -41.08 -77.88
C LEU A 35 35.15 -41.17 -76.93
N LEU A 36 34.43 -42.30 -76.90
CA LEU A 36 33.35 -42.53 -75.94
C LEU A 36 33.84 -42.44 -74.50
N SER A 37 35.00 -43.00 -74.19
CA SER A 37 35.58 -42.91 -72.85
C SER A 37 35.93 -41.46 -72.47
N VAL A 38 36.44 -40.67 -73.42
CA VAL A 38 36.74 -39.24 -73.20
C VAL A 38 35.46 -38.46 -72.96
N PHE A 39 34.41 -38.66 -73.76
CA PHE A 39 33.12 -37.99 -73.56
C PHE A 39 32.49 -38.37 -72.21
N LEU A 40 32.57 -39.64 -71.81
CA LEU A 40 32.10 -40.08 -70.50
C LEU A 40 32.90 -39.42 -69.37
N LEU A 41 34.23 -39.35 -69.49
CA LEU A 41 35.08 -38.68 -68.49
C LEU A 41 34.76 -37.19 -68.37
N VAL A 42 34.60 -36.48 -69.50
CA VAL A 42 34.22 -35.06 -69.49
C VAL A 42 32.83 -34.86 -68.88
N GLY A 43 31.87 -35.73 -69.21
CA GLY A 43 30.53 -35.70 -68.61
C GLY A 43 30.56 -35.91 -67.10
N LEU A 44 31.33 -36.88 -66.61
CA LEU A 44 31.50 -37.14 -65.18
C LEU A 44 32.18 -35.98 -64.46
N ILE A 45 33.26 -35.41 -65.02
CA ILE A 45 33.96 -34.25 -64.45
C ILE A 45 33.01 -33.05 -64.38
N THR A 46 32.24 -32.81 -65.44
CA THR A 46 31.26 -31.71 -65.48
C THR A 46 30.15 -31.93 -64.44
N LEU A 47 29.63 -33.15 -64.33
CA LEU A 47 28.61 -33.50 -63.34
C LEU A 47 29.12 -33.32 -61.91
N VAL A 48 30.35 -33.76 -61.62
CA VAL A 48 30.99 -33.58 -60.31
C VAL A 48 31.18 -32.10 -60.00
N PHE A 49 31.64 -31.31 -60.98
CA PHE A 49 31.82 -29.88 -60.81
C PHE A 49 30.49 -29.16 -60.53
N LEU A 50 29.44 -29.45 -61.30
CA LEU A 50 28.11 -28.89 -61.11
C LEU A 50 27.50 -29.30 -59.77
N TYR A 51 27.62 -30.57 -59.38
CA TYR A 51 27.15 -31.07 -58.10
C TYR A 51 27.87 -30.39 -56.93
N HIS A 52 29.20 -30.27 -57.01
CA HIS A 52 29.99 -29.65 -55.95
C HIS A 52 29.72 -28.13 -55.84
N HIS A 53 29.49 -27.45 -56.96
CA HIS A 53 29.08 -26.05 -56.94
C HIS A 53 27.71 -25.86 -56.28
N SER A 54 26.71 -26.65 -56.71
CA SER A 54 25.36 -26.64 -56.12
C SER A 54 25.38 -27.01 -54.63
N ALA A 55 26.17 -28.02 -54.23
CA ALA A 55 26.33 -28.41 -52.84
C ALA A 55 26.99 -27.31 -51.99
N ARG A 56 27.95 -26.56 -52.56
CA ARG A 56 28.57 -25.41 -51.88
C ARG A 56 27.59 -24.25 -51.67
N GLU A 57 26.77 -23.94 -52.67
CA GLU A 57 25.75 -22.89 -52.57
C GLU A 57 24.70 -23.25 -51.51
N ALA A 58 24.17 -24.47 -51.57
CA ALA A 58 23.22 -24.96 -50.57
C ALA A 58 23.82 -24.97 -49.15
N ALA A 59 25.10 -25.33 -49.01
CA ALA A 59 25.79 -25.29 -47.72
C ALA A 59 25.97 -23.85 -47.20
N ALA A 60 26.26 -22.89 -48.10
CA ALA A 60 26.40 -21.48 -47.74
C ALA A 60 25.06 -20.86 -47.30
N GLU A 61 23.98 -21.11 -48.04
CA GLU A 61 22.62 -20.68 -47.67
C GLU A 61 22.18 -21.28 -46.33
N PHE A 62 22.40 -22.58 -46.14
CA PHE A 62 22.09 -23.25 -44.88
C PHE A 62 22.89 -22.66 -43.71
N SER A 63 24.18 -22.36 -43.92
CA SER A 63 25.01 -21.69 -42.90
C SER A 63 24.48 -20.30 -42.56
N ALA A 64 24.05 -19.51 -43.55
CA ALA A 64 23.49 -18.18 -43.33
C ALA A 64 22.18 -18.25 -42.51
N ILE A 65 21.26 -19.16 -42.88
CA ILE A 65 20.01 -19.40 -42.16
C ILE A 65 20.31 -19.84 -40.71
N LYS A 66 21.24 -20.78 -40.53
CA LYS A 66 21.62 -21.27 -39.20
C LYS A 66 22.18 -20.17 -38.31
N ASN A 67 23.01 -19.29 -38.86
CA ASN A 67 23.60 -18.17 -38.12
C ASN A 67 22.51 -17.16 -37.72
N ASN A 68 21.62 -16.79 -38.65
CA ASN A 68 20.50 -15.90 -38.37
C ASN A 68 19.57 -16.46 -37.27
N LEU A 69 19.24 -17.77 -37.33
CA LEU A 69 18.45 -18.43 -36.28
C LEU A 69 19.17 -18.45 -34.93
N THR A 70 20.49 -18.61 -34.93
CA THR A 70 21.30 -18.59 -33.71
C THR A 70 21.28 -17.21 -33.08
N GLU A 71 21.43 -16.15 -33.89
CA GLU A 71 21.36 -14.77 -33.44
C GLU A 71 19.98 -14.41 -32.87
N GLU A 72 18.90 -14.81 -33.55
CA GLU A 72 17.53 -14.64 -33.05
C GLU A 72 17.31 -15.36 -31.71
N ARG A 73 17.81 -16.58 -31.58
CA ARG A 73 17.75 -17.35 -30.32
C ARG A 73 18.54 -16.65 -29.21
N ASP A 74 19.75 -16.17 -29.49
CA ASP A 74 20.58 -15.48 -28.50
C ASP A 74 19.97 -14.14 -28.08
N ARG A 75 19.41 -13.40 -29.03
CA ARG A 75 18.65 -12.17 -28.78
C ARG A 75 17.44 -12.42 -27.89
N LEU A 76 16.67 -13.47 -28.18
CA LEU A 76 15.49 -13.82 -27.38
C LEU A 76 15.89 -14.28 -25.96
N ASN A 77 16.96 -15.07 -25.85
CA ASN A 77 17.50 -15.49 -24.55
C ASN A 77 17.95 -14.29 -23.71
N ALA A 78 18.68 -13.34 -24.30
CA ALA A 78 19.09 -12.12 -23.61
C ALA A 78 17.88 -11.30 -23.12
N ASN A 79 16.85 -11.14 -23.97
CA ASN A 79 15.61 -10.47 -23.58
C ASN A 79 14.88 -11.19 -22.44
N LEU A 80 14.85 -12.53 -22.46
CA LEU A 80 14.23 -13.32 -21.41
C LEU A 80 14.99 -13.18 -20.08
N THR A 81 16.32 -13.25 -20.10
CA THR A 81 17.16 -13.01 -18.91
C THR A 81 16.93 -11.62 -18.33
N ALA A 82 16.89 -10.58 -19.17
CA ALA A 82 16.61 -9.21 -18.72
C ALA A 82 15.23 -9.09 -18.06
N LYS A 83 14.21 -9.79 -18.58
CA LYS A 83 12.86 -9.83 -17.99
C LYS A 83 12.82 -10.60 -16.67
N ILE A 84 13.61 -11.67 -16.52
CA ILE A 84 13.75 -12.40 -15.26
C ILE A 84 14.38 -11.49 -14.19
N GLU A 85 15.43 -10.75 -14.54
CA GLU A 85 16.05 -9.77 -13.63
C GLU A 85 15.08 -8.64 -13.25
N GLU A 86 14.28 -8.15 -14.19
CA GLU A 86 13.25 -7.14 -13.91
C GLU A 86 12.19 -7.67 -12.94
N LEU A 87 11.74 -8.92 -13.12
CA LEU A 87 10.81 -9.57 -12.21
C LEU A 87 11.39 -9.75 -10.80
N ASP A 88 12.66 -10.15 -10.68
CA ASP A 88 13.33 -10.30 -9.38
C ASP A 88 13.45 -8.96 -8.64
N ARG A 89 13.78 -7.88 -9.38
CA ARG A 89 13.79 -6.51 -8.85
C ARG A 89 12.40 -6.08 -8.36
N LEU A 90 11.37 -6.29 -9.17
CA LEU A 90 9.99 -5.96 -8.80
C LEU A 90 9.52 -6.77 -7.59
N GLN A 91 9.89 -8.05 -7.51
CA GLN A 91 9.57 -8.90 -6.38
C GLN A 91 10.22 -8.41 -5.09
N THR A 92 11.49 -7.98 -5.16
CA THR A 92 12.21 -7.41 -4.02
C THR A 92 11.57 -6.10 -3.55
N LEU A 93 11.22 -5.21 -4.49
CA LEU A 93 10.51 -3.97 -4.18
C LEU A 93 9.14 -4.22 -3.54
N CYS A 94 8.38 -5.18 -4.06
CA CYS A 94 7.08 -5.55 -3.51
C CYS A 94 7.21 -6.05 -2.06
N LYS A 95 8.19 -6.91 -1.78
CA LYS A 95 8.48 -7.40 -0.42
C LYS A 95 8.83 -6.26 0.54
N GLN A 96 9.67 -5.32 0.09
CA GLN A 96 10.06 -4.17 0.92
C GLN A 96 8.86 -3.27 1.22
N ASN A 97 8.10 -2.90 0.20
CA ASN A 97 6.90 -2.07 0.37
C ASN A 97 5.87 -2.73 1.28
N HIS A 98 5.71 -4.06 1.18
CA HIS A 98 4.82 -4.81 2.06
C HIS A 98 5.29 -4.74 3.53
N HIS A 99 6.58 -4.89 3.78
CA HIS A 99 7.13 -4.80 5.13
C HIS A 99 6.96 -3.39 5.72
N SER A 100 7.31 -2.34 4.97
CA SER A 100 7.14 -0.95 5.40
C SER A 100 5.67 -0.59 5.63
N ALA A 101 4.76 -1.07 4.78
CA ALA A 101 3.32 -0.85 4.96
C ALA A 101 2.79 -1.55 6.22
N HIS A 102 3.27 -2.75 6.52
CA HIS A 102 2.90 -3.50 7.72
C HIS A 102 3.41 -2.81 9.00
N GLU A 103 4.66 -2.34 9.01
CA GLU A 103 5.24 -1.59 10.12
C GLU A 103 4.49 -0.29 10.39
N ALA A 104 4.23 0.51 9.36
CA ALA A 104 3.45 1.73 9.47
C ALA A 104 2.02 1.48 10.00
N ALA A 105 1.39 0.37 9.62
CA ALA A 105 0.08 -0.01 10.13
C ALA A 105 0.13 -0.37 11.63
N ALA A 106 1.19 -1.03 12.08
CA ALA A 106 1.39 -1.37 13.49
C ALA A 106 1.63 -0.10 14.34
N GLU A 107 2.48 0.82 13.88
CA GLU A 107 2.71 2.10 14.55
C GLU A 107 1.44 2.95 14.63
N PHE A 108 0.69 3.04 13.52
CA PHE A 108 -0.58 3.76 13.49
C PHE A 108 -1.58 3.18 14.50
N SER A 109 -1.65 1.84 14.59
CA SER A 109 -2.49 1.15 15.58
C SER A 109 -2.07 1.48 17.01
N ALA A 110 -0.77 1.49 17.30
CA ALA A 110 -0.25 1.85 18.62
C ALA A 110 -0.57 3.32 18.98
N ILE A 111 -0.35 4.25 18.06
CA ILE A 111 -0.66 5.67 18.23
C ILE A 111 -2.16 5.87 18.46
N LYS A 112 -3.01 5.20 17.68
CA LYS A 112 -4.46 5.25 17.84
C LYS A 112 -4.87 4.81 19.24
N ASN A 113 -4.36 3.68 19.72
CA ASN A 113 -4.72 3.15 21.04
C ASN A 113 -4.28 4.11 22.16
N ASN A 114 -3.07 4.65 22.09
CA ASN A 114 -2.59 5.66 23.05
C ASN A 114 -3.48 6.91 23.06
N LEU A 115 -3.89 7.39 21.87
CA LEU A 115 -4.77 8.55 21.77
C LEU A 115 -6.15 8.27 22.37
N THR A 116 -6.72 7.08 22.14
CA THR A 116 -7.98 6.66 22.74
C THR A 116 -7.89 6.61 24.26
N GLU A 117 -6.80 6.09 24.81
CA GLU A 117 -6.56 6.05 26.26
C GLU A 117 -6.49 7.47 26.85
N ARG A 118 -5.75 8.38 26.21
CA ARG A 118 -5.65 9.79 26.66
C ARG A 118 -6.96 10.56 26.58
N LEU A 119 -7.78 10.28 25.57
CA LEU A 119 -9.12 10.85 25.46
C LEU A 119 -10.01 10.37 26.61
N GLN A 120 -9.99 9.07 26.90
CA GLN A 120 -10.77 8.51 28.00
C GLN A 120 -10.35 9.09 29.36
N ASP A 121 -9.04 9.16 29.64
CA ASP A 121 -8.53 9.77 30.88
C ASP A 121 -8.94 11.25 31.02
N SER A 122 -8.91 11.99 29.91
CA SER A 122 -9.35 13.39 29.90
C SER A 122 -10.85 13.53 30.14
N ASP A 123 -11.67 12.65 29.58
CA ASP A 123 -13.13 12.63 29.78
C ASP A 123 -13.49 12.25 31.22
N ASP A 124 -12.85 11.23 31.78
CA ASP A 124 -13.03 10.81 33.17
C ASP A 124 -12.68 11.95 34.13
N LYS A 125 -11.57 12.65 33.86
CA LYS A 125 -11.16 13.83 34.63
C LYS A 125 -12.15 14.99 34.49
N LEU A 126 -12.69 15.22 33.30
CA LEU A 126 -13.70 16.25 33.06
C LEU A 126 -15.02 15.93 33.81
N SER A 127 -15.40 14.66 33.86
CA SER A 127 -16.56 14.20 34.64
C SER A 127 -16.35 14.45 36.13
N SER A 128 -15.20 14.03 36.67
CA SER A 128 -14.85 14.24 38.08
C SER A 128 -14.82 15.73 38.46
N MET A 129 -14.21 16.58 37.63
CA MET A 129 -14.21 18.02 37.86
C MET A 129 -15.61 18.64 37.77
N THR A 130 -16.47 18.11 36.91
CA THR A 130 -17.86 18.55 36.79
C THR A 130 -18.65 18.21 38.04
N GLU A 131 -18.52 16.99 38.56
CA GLU A 131 -19.14 16.56 39.81
C GLU A 131 -18.67 17.41 41.00
N GLU A 132 -17.37 17.70 41.08
CA GLU A 132 -16.84 18.55 42.13
C GLU A 132 -17.37 19.98 42.05
N ARG A 133 -17.42 20.55 40.85
CA ARG A 133 -18.00 21.87 40.60
C ARG A 133 -19.47 21.91 41.02
N ASP A 134 -20.26 20.90 40.68
CA ASP A 134 -21.68 20.83 41.03
C ASP A 134 -21.87 20.67 42.55
N ARG A 135 -21.05 19.84 43.19
CA ARG A 135 -21.04 19.67 44.65
C ARG A 135 -20.71 20.99 45.36
N LEU A 136 -19.70 21.71 44.89
CA LEU A 136 -19.31 22.99 45.48
C LEU A 136 -20.39 24.06 45.26
N ASN A 137 -21.00 24.09 44.06
CA ASN A 137 -22.06 25.02 43.73
C ASN A 137 -23.32 24.78 44.57
N ALA A 138 -23.69 23.51 44.79
CA ALA A 138 -24.80 23.16 45.68
C ALA A 138 -24.53 23.59 47.14
N ASN A 139 -23.32 23.35 47.64
CA ASN A 139 -22.92 23.77 48.99
C ASN A 139 -22.95 25.30 49.13
N LEU A 140 -22.41 26.03 48.15
CA LEU A 140 -22.42 27.50 48.15
C LEU A 140 -23.85 28.05 48.11
N THR A 141 -24.71 27.50 47.25
CA THR A 141 -26.12 27.86 47.17
C THR A 141 -26.82 27.66 48.52
N ALA A 142 -26.62 26.49 49.15
CA ALA A 142 -27.20 26.21 50.47
C ALA A 142 -26.72 27.20 51.55
N LYS A 143 -25.43 27.57 51.55
CA LYS A 143 -24.91 28.59 52.47
C LYS A 143 -25.50 29.98 52.24
N ILE A 144 -25.71 30.35 50.98
CA ILE A 144 -26.36 31.62 50.62
C ILE A 144 -27.82 31.63 51.12
N GLU A 145 -28.56 30.54 50.90
CA GLU A 145 -29.93 30.39 51.40
C GLU A 145 -30.02 30.44 52.92
N GLU A 146 -29.10 29.77 53.64
CA GLU A 146 -29.02 29.83 55.10
C GLU A 146 -28.75 31.25 55.60
N ALA A 147 -27.79 31.96 54.98
CA ALA A 147 -27.45 33.34 55.35
C ALA A 147 -28.64 34.28 55.09
N LEU A 148 -29.34 34.12 53.96
CA LEU A 148 -30.54 34.89 53.66
C LEU A 148 -31.65 34.65 54.68
N ALA A 149 -31.92 33.39 55.05
CA ALA A 149 -32.92 33.05 56.05
C ALA A 149 -32.60 33.65 57.44
N ARG A 150 -31.32 33.66 57.84
CA ARG A 150 -30.85 34.31 59.06
C ARG A 150 -31.08 35.81 59.03
N LEU A 151 -30.70 36.48 57.93
CA LEU A 151 -30.91 37.92 57.77
C LEU A 151 -32.39 38.29 57.82
N GLN A 152 -33.26 37.51 57.18
CA GLN A 152 -34.71 37.70 57.25
C GLN A 152 -35.24 37.58 58.68
N THR A 153 -34.74 36.60 59.44
CA THR A 153 -35.12 36.41 60.86
C THR A 153 -34.68 37.60 61.72
N LEU A 154 -33.43 38.03 61.58
CA LEU A 154 -32.91 39.19 62.31
C LEU A 154 -33.67 40.48 61.97
N TYR A 155 -34.02 40.66 60.69
CA TYR A 155 -34.82 41.80 60.26
C TYR A 155 -36.22 41.78 60.88
N LYS A 156 -36.89 40.62 60.93
CA LYS A 156 -38.20 40.46 61.60
C LYS A 156 -38.11 40.73 63.10
N GLN A 157 -37.10 40.21 63.79
CA GLN A 157 -36.86 40.48 65.22
C GLN A 157 -36.64 41.96 65.50
N LYS A 158 -35.94 42.68 64.61
CA LYS A 158 -35.79 44.12 64.78
C LYS A 158 -37.15 44.84 64.72
N ARG A 159 -38.12 44.40 63.91
CA ARG A 159 -39.42 45.08 63.74
C ARG A 159 -40.46 44.79 64.84
N THR A 160 -40.11 44.10 65.93
CA THR A 160 -41.04 43.85 67.04
C THR A 160 -40.86 44.88 68.15
N CYS A 161 -41.94 45.55 68.51
CA CYS A 161 -41.99 46.42 69.68
C CYS A 161 -42.76 45.76 70.83
N PRO A 162 -42.51 46.14 72.09
CA PRO A 162 -43.33 45.70 73.21
C PRO A 162 -44.81 46.05 73.01
N SER A 163 -45.71 45.33 73.69
CA SER A 163 -47.15 45.58 73.56
C SER A 163 -47.49 47.04 73.87
N GLY A 164 -48.26 47.70 73.00
CA GLY A 164 -48.61 49.13 73.10
C GLY A 164 -47.62 50.10 72.43
N TRP A 165 -46.45 49.62 71.98
CA TRP A 165 -45.46 50.44 71.28
C TRP A 165 -45.58 50.29 69.76
N THR A 166 -45.38 51.38 69.03
CA THR A 166 -45.44 51.43 67.56
C THR A 166 -44.04 51.43 66.96
N TRP A 167 -43.82 50.58 65.96
CA TRP A 167 -42.55 50.52 65.22
C TRP A 167 -42.50 51.59 64.13
N PHE A 168 -41.45 52.42 64.14
CA PHE A 168 -41.14 53.36 63.07
C PHE A 168 -39.62 53.54 62.92
N GLY A 169 -39.09 53.57 61.70
CA GLY A 169 -37.67 53.96 61.47
C GLY A 169 -36.60 53.23 62.29
N CYS A 170 -36.75 51.94 62.57
CA CYS A 170 -35.84 51.16 63.44
C CYS A 170 -35.94 51.39 64.96
N THR A 171 -36.97 52.10 65.43
CA THR A 171 -37.18 52.44 66.83
C THR A 171 -38.63 52.20 67.24
N CYS A 172 -38.84 51.85 68.51
CA CYS A 172 -40.16 51.70 69.10
C CYS A 172 -40.57 52.99 69.80
N TYR A 173 -41.79 53.44 69.55
CA TYR A 173 -42.36 54.65 70.13
C TYR A 173 -43.63 54.33 70.90
N LEU A 174 -43.81 54.98 72.05
CA LEU A 174 -45.04 54.91 72.84
C LEU A 174 -45.60 56.30 73.01
N VAL A 175 -46.89 56.45 72.78
CA VAL A 175 -47.62 57.69 73.08
C VAL A 175 -48.33 57.47 74.41
N SER A 176 -47.87 58.14 75.47
CA SER A 176 -48.49 58.07 76.79
C SER A 176 -49.81 58.85 76.80
N SER A 177 -50.84 58.31 77.44
CA SER A 177 -52.10 59.01 77.70
C SER A 177 -52.04 59.92 78.93
N LYS A 178 -50.95 59.85 79.72
CA LYS A 178 -50.71 60.72 80.87
C LYS A 178 -50.20 62.09 80.42
N SER A 179 -50.71 63.14 81.06
CA SER A 179 -50.23 64.52 80.85
C SER A 179 -49.38 64.94 82.05
N GLY A 180 -48.32 65.69 81.83
CA GLY A 180 -47.41 66.16 82.88
C GLY A 180 -46.39 67.16 82.36
N SER A 181 -45.50 67.61 83.24
CA SER A 181 -44.33 68.41 82.87
C SER A 181 -43.31 67.58 82.08
N TRP A 182 -42.36 68.25 81.44
CA TRP A 182 -41.36 67.60 80.59
C TRP A 182 -40.46 66.63 81.39
N ASP A 183 -40.08 66.99 82.61
CA ASP A 183 -39.26 66.16 83.49
C ASP A 183 -40.02 64.91 83.96
N GLU A 184 -41.31 65.05 84.31
CA GLU A 184 -42.17 63.93 84.67
C GLU A 184 -42.38 62.97 83.50
N GLY A 185 -42.56 63.50 82.29
CA GLY A 185 -42.67 62.69 81.07
C GLY A 185 -41.39 61.91 80.75
N ARG A 186 -40.22 62.54 80.90
CA ARG A 186 -38.93 61.86 80.70
C ARG A 186 -38.69 60.76 81.72
N GLU A 187 -39.01 61.00 82.98
CA GLU A 187 -38.86 59.99 84.02
C GLU A 187 -39.83 58.80 83.80
N ASP A 188 -41.08 59.06 83.39
CA ASP A 188 -42.04 57.99 83.02
C ASP A 188 -41.51 57.13 81.85
N CYS A 189 -40.86 57.73 80.84
CA CYS A 189 -40.20 56.97 79.77
C CYS A 189 -39.04 56.10 80.28
N ARG A 190 -38.20 56.62 81.18
CA ARG A 190 -37.05 55.89 81.74
C ARG A 190 -37.45 54.71 82.61
N VAL A 191 -38.52 54.86 83.39
CA VAL A 191 -39.12 53.76 84.16
C VAL A 191 -39.56 52.61 83.25
N GLN A 192 -40.01 52.91 82.03
CA GLN A 192 -40.39 51.91 81.02
C GLN A 192 -39.21 51.39 80.17
N GLY A 193 -37.97 51.75 80.52
CA GLY A 193 -36.76 51.31 79.82
C GLY A 193 -36.52 52.06 78.50
N ALA A 194 -37.11 53.24 78.32
CA ALA A 194 -36.97 54.08 77.14
C ALA A 194 -36.45 55.49 77.50
N ASP A 195 -36.45 56.41 76.54
CA ASP A 195 -36.20 57.83 76.79
C ASP A 195 -37.22 58.67 76.03
N LEU A 196 -37.45 59.89 76.50
CA LEU A 196 -38.39 60.82 75.88
C LEU A 196 -37.87 61.20 74.49
N VAL A 197 -38.71 60.99 73.47
CA VAL A 197 -38.35 61.24 72.07
C VAL A 197 -37.91 62.69 71.86
N VAL A 198 -36.76 62.86 71.19
CA VAL A 198 -36.27 64.17 70.75
C VAL A 198 -36.46 64.23 69.24
N LEU A 199 -37.32 65.13 68.79
CA LEU A 199 -37.52 65.40 67.37
C LEU A 199 -36.39 66.33 66.92
N ALA A 200 -35.44 65.79 66.17
CA ALA A 200 -34.46 66.59 65.45
C ALA A 200 -35.01 66.87 64.04
N GLU A 201 -35.05 68.14 63.63
CA GLU A 201 -35.29 68.48 62.24
C GLU A 201 -34.11 68.00 61.39
N SER A 202 -34.40 67.21 60.35
CA SER A 202 -33.43 66.84 59.33
C SER A 202 -33.32 67.98 58.31
N ALA A 203 -32.10 68.52 58.15
CA ALA A 203 -31.74 69.47 57.09
C ALA A 203 -31.73 68.82 55.70
#